data_AF-A0A3B3T6F9-F1
#
_entry.id   AF-A0A3B3T6F9-F1
#
_cell.length_a   1.000
_cell.length_b   1.000
_cell.length_c   1.000
_cell.angle_alpha   90.00
_cell.angle_beta   90.00
_cell.angle_gamma   90.00
#
_symmetry.space_group_name_H-M   'P 1'
#
loop_
_entity.id
_entity.type
_entity.pdbx_description
1 polymer ?
#
loop_
_entity_poly.entity_id
_entity_poly.type
_entity_poly.pdbx_seq_one_letter_code
_entity_poly.pdbx_strand_id
1 'polypeptide(L)'
;MSSIRDEIKVIIFKALPSLSEDTRQQIITTLERSGVESIEDLKYVQQDDISNLLPVIQQRKLLQSFKMVQSCSSPSALSSSSSASSPGISSRAIHSVNRSSTWPETFEVPRDKMPEEVQSAIANNKRPAPDKRRQMIQILVDEIRKYEANPTRNECLIMCRNIVRQYPSSTGPSSADMTPGGKMIGGGYTSLVSQVKTRIENINREGTLKRHRSTRMSEQQQKPTDSYGCTQFQPAPPTEETNESLERKQQQLENIYRQEGIHGGERAEVIHLMKTTFSLQRNQINQTPWPYLFTQKGIYCHFELLTGVNVLHAMEQCIQECGQGIETYLRTKAKNMVALSQNEDVELSLRLIQLLMTYFDENIEGLLILADVSYVNIMCNVIILKMLLTSLSIENHVICEGVQPSFTTGLAAVFAVYYVLNLQYQEEASRTLEFVHRCFVGINPEKGTKAYQGKVVSKKTGKLVQKKVATVNSHVATLIKKTLGL
;
A
#
# COMPACT_ATOMS: atom_id res chain seq x y z
N MET A 1 13.74 47.31 -21.66
CA MET A 1 12.35 46.81 -21.63
C MET A 1 12.32 45.60 -22.54
N SER A 2 12.02 44.42 -21.99
CA SER A 2 11.91 43.20 -22.80
C SER A 2 10.68 43.34 -23.70
N SER A 3 10.79 43.02 -24.99
CA SER A 3 9.61 42.98 -25.85
C SER A 3 8.71 41.85 -25.37
N ILE A 4 7.38 42.05 -25.36
CA ILE A 4 6.41 40.98 -25.06
C ILE A 4 6.70 39.71 -25.86
N ARG A 5 7.18 39.90 -27.09
CA ARG A 5 7.62 38.86 -28.00
C ARG A 5 8.70 37.97 -27.40
N ASP A 6 9.67 38.56 -26.72
CA ASP A 6 10.77 37.84 -26.08
C ASP A 6 10.30 37.07 -24.84
N GLU A 7 9.31 37.61 -24.13
CA GLU A 7 8.73 36.93 -22.97
C GLU A 7 7.89 35.72 -23.41
N ILE A 8 7.10 35.86 -24.48
CA ILE A 8 6.37 34.74 -25.11
C ILE A 8 7.35 33.69 -25.65
N LYS A 9 8.47 34.11 -26.27
CA LYS A 9 9.55 33.20 -26.71
C LYS A 9 10.07 32.34 -25.57
N VAL A 10 10.35 32.95 -24.42
CA VAL A 10 10.85 32.23 -23.24
C VAL A 10 9.81 31.23 -22.72
N ILE A 11 8.52 31.60 -22.72
CA ILE A 11 7.44 30.70 -22.28
C ILE A 11 7.32 29.49 -23.22
N ILE A 12 7.34 29.71 -24.54
CA ILE A 12 7.28 28.64 -25.54
C ILE A 12 8.51 27.74 -25.43
N PHE A 13 9.71 28.31 -25.26
CA PHE A 13 10.95 27.55 -25.10
C PHE A 13 10.92 26.67 -23.85
N LYS A 14 10.46 27.19 -22.72
CA LYS A 14 10.30 26.42 -21.47
C LYS A 14 9.29 25.29 -21.62
N ALA A 15 8.18 25.53 -22.32
CA ALA A 15 7.14 24.54 -22.53
C ALA A 15 7.59 23.42 -23.48
N LEU A 16 8.30 23.78 -24.55
CA LEU A 16 8.71 22.88 -25.63
C LEU A 16 10.16 23.19 -26.08
N PRO A 17 11.17 22.69 -25.34
CA PRO A 17 12.60 22.98 -25.58
C PRO A 17 13.13 22.42 -26.91
N SER A 18 12.49 21.40 -27.45
CA SER A 18 12.89 20.70 -28.68
C SER A 18 12.26 21.25 -29.96
N LEU A 19 11.52 22.36 -29.91
CA LEU A 19 10.96 23.00 -31.11
C LEU A 19 12.03 23.75 -31.90
N SER A 20 11.96 23.67 -33.23
CA SER A 20 12.78 24.48 -34.13
C SER A 20 12.45 25.97 -33.97
N GLU A 21 13.44 26.83 -34.26
CA GLU A 21 13.28 28.27 -34.17
C GLU A 21 12.22 28.80 -35.13
N ASP A 22 12.13 28.22 -36.34
CA ASP A 22 11.12 28.55 -37.34
C ASP A 22 9.69 28.27 -36.84
N THR A 23 9.46 27.10 -36.25
CA THR A 23 8.13 26.73 -35.72
C THR A 23 7.77 27.59 -34.51
N ARG A 24 8.73 27.92 -33.64
CA ARG A 24 8.50 28.87 -32.53
C ARG A 24 8.09 30.24 -33.05
N GLN A 25 8.77 30.71 -34.10
CA GLN A 25 8.49 32.01 -34.68
C GLN A 25 7.11 32.05 -35.35
N GLN A 26 6.68 30.96 -36.00
CA GLN A 26 5.33 30.80 -36.55
C GLN A 26 4.25 30.79 -35.46
N ILE A 27 4.49 30.13 -34.32
CA ILE A 27 3.56 30.15 -33.18
C ILE A 27 3.38 31.56 -32.66
N ILE A 28 4.47 32.31 -32.46
CA ILE A 28 4.41 33.70 -31.96
C ILE A 28 3.63 34.59 -32.92
N THR A 29 3.92 34.49 -34.22
CA THR A 29 3.20 35.28 -35.24
C THR A 29 1.73 34.90 -35.33
N THR A 30 1.38 33.64 -35.07
CA THR A 30 -0.03 33.21 -35.01
C THR A 30 -0.73 33.77 -33.77
N LEU A 31 -0.07 33.77 -32.61
CA LEU A 31 -0.59 34.38 -31.39
C LEU A 31 -0.77 35.89 -31.53
N GLU A 32 0.19 36.59 -32.15
CA GLU A 32 0.09 38.02 -32.49
C GLU A 32 -1.13 38.28 -33.40
N ARG A 33 -1.36 37.42 -34.41
CA ARG A 33 -2.54 37.52 -35.31
C ARG A 33 -3.87 37.19 -34.63
N SER A 34 -3.84 36.37 -33.59
CA SER A 34 -5.01 36.04 -32.77
C SER A 34 -5.33 37.11 -31.71
N GLY A 35 -4.57 38.21 -31.66
CA GLY A 35 -4.84 39.34 -30.76
C GLY A 35 -4.22 39.22 -29.37
N VAL A 36 -3.16 38.41 -29.20
CA VAL A 36 -2.41 38.35 -27.94
C VAL A 36 -1.54 39.59 -27.80
N GLU A 37 -1.93 40.53 -26.94
CA GLU A 37 -1.24 41.82 -26.70
C GLU A 37 -0.50 41.86 -25.36
N SER A 38 -0.79 40.91 -24.46
CA SER A 38 -0.16 40.75 -23.15
C SER A 38 0.10 39.28 -22.81
N ILE A 39 1.01 39.01 -21.86
CA ILE A 39 1.20 37.64 -21.33
C ILE A 39 -0.09 37.10 -20.71
N GLU A 40 -0.91 37.97 -20.13
CA GLU A 40 -2.16 37.58 -19.49
C GLU A 40 -3.18 37.02 -20.48
N ASP A 41 -3.07 37.39 -21.76
CA ASP A 41 -3.97 36.94 -22.83
C ASP A 41 -3.71 35.48 -23.22
N LEU A 42 -2.51 34.95 -22.91
CA LEU A 42 -2.15 33.56 -23.20
C LEU A 42 -3.12 32.55 -22.55
N LYS A 43 -3.81 32.93 -21.46
CA LYS A 43 -4.81 32.07 -20.80
C LYS A 43 -6.07 31.82 -21.65
N TYR A 44 -6.34 32.68 -22.63
CA TYR A 44 -7.50 32.59 -23.52
C TYR A 44 -7.23 31.80 -24.80
N VAL A 45 -5.97 31.50 -25.10
CA VAL A 45 -5.57 30.69 -26.26
C VAL A 45 -6.14 29.27 -26.12
N GLN A 46 -6.81 28.80 -27.16
CA GLN A 46 -7.41 27.48 -27.25
C GLN A 46 -6.63 26.56 -28.19
N GLN A 47 -7.02 25.28 -28.21
CA GLN A 47 -6.34 24.27 -29.02
C GLN A 47 -6.46 24.54 -30.52
N ASP A 48 -7.60 25.09 -30.94
CA ASP A 48 -7.88 25.41 -32.34
C ASP A 48 -7.00 26.57 -32.86
N ASP A 49 -6.56 27.48 -31.99
CA ASP A 49 -5.70 28.62 -32.35
C ASP A 49 -4.27 28.19 -32.74
N ILE A 50 -3.85 26.99 -32.34
CA ILE A 50 -2.51 26.44 -32.58
C ILE A 50 -2.56 25.05 -33.24
N SER A 51 -3.73 24.63 -33.73
CA SER A 51 -3.98 23.25 -34.19
C SER A 51 -3.10 22.84 -35.36
N ASN A 52 -2.77 23.80 -36.23
CA ASN A 52 -2.07 23.57 -37.50
C ASN A 52 -0.54 23.64 -37.38
N LEU A 53 -0.02 24.02 -36.21
CA LEU A 53 1.42 24.30 -36.02
C LEU A 53 2.15 23.21 -35.22
N LEU A 54 1.42 22.39 -34.47
CA LEU A 54 1.98 21.41 -33.55
C LEU A 54 1.14 20.13 -33.52
N PRO A 55 1.72 18.96 -33.22
CA PRO A 55 0.95 17.77 -32.86
C PRO A 55 0.10 17.99 -31.59
N VAL A 56 -1.06 17.34 -31.53
CA VAL A 56 -2.07 17.46 -30.45
C VAL A 56 -1.49 17.44 -29.03
N ILE A 57 -0.49 16.60 -28.77
CA ILE A 57 0.14 16.48 -27.44
C ILE A 57 1.00 17.71 -27.11
N GLN A 58 1.71 18.27 -28.10
CA GLN A 58 2.53 19.46 -27.92
C GLN A 58 1.66 20.70 -27.72
N GLN A 59 0.52 20.78 -28.43
CA GLN A 59 -0.50 21.82 -28.20
C GLN A 59 -0.97 21.82 -26.73
N ARG A 60 -1.34 20.65 -26.20
CA ARG A 60 -1.80 20.51 -24.81
C ARG A 60 -0.72 20.91 -23.78
N LYS A 61 0.54 20.57 -24.03
CA LYS A 61 1.67 20.99 -23.18
C LYS A 61 1.85 22.51 -23.19
N LEU A 62 1.78 23.12 -24.36
CA LEU A 62 1.93 24.57 -24.52
C LEU A 62 0.80 25.34 -23.83
N LEU A 63 -0.45 24.92 -24.03
CA LEU A 63 -1.62 25.51 -23.37
C LEU A 63 -1.59 25.36 -21.85
N GLN A 64 -1.05 24.24 -21.35
CA GLN A 64 -0.86 24.05 -19.91
C GLN A 64 0.15 25.07 -19.36
N SER A 65 1.26 25.32 -20.08
CA SER A 65 2.25 26.32 -19.69
C SER A 65 1.66 27.73 -19.67
N PHE A 66 0.82 28.10 -20.65
CA PHE A 66 0.14 29.40 -20.69
C PHE A 66 -0.77 29.63 -19.46
N LYS A 67 -1.48 28.59 -19.01
CA LYS A 67 -2.33 28.67 -17.81
C LYS A 67 -1.55 28.80 -16.51
N MET A 68 -0.29 28.37 -16.47
CA MET A 68 0.54 28.45 -15.27
C MET A 68 1.19 29.81 -15.06
N VAL A 69 1.24 30.68 -16.09
CA VAL A 69 1.91 32.00 -16.00
C VAL A 69 1.21 32.95 -15.01
N GLN A 70 -0.09 32.75 -14.77
CA GLN A 70 -0.87 33.57 -13.83
C GLN A 70 -0.56 33.29 -12.34
N SER A 71 0.05 32.15 -12.01
CA SER A 71 0.26 31.74 -10.61
C SER A 71 1.48 32.39 -9.95
N CYS A 72 2.23 33.22 -10.67
CA CYS A 72 3.57 33.69 -10.27
C CYS A 72 3.61 35.18 -9.85
N SER A 73 2.52 35.93 -9.99
CA SER A 73 2.52 37.39 -9.84
C SER A 73 1.60 37.83 -8.70
N SER A 74 2.10 37.96 -7.48
CA SER A 74 1.45 38.75 -6.42
C SER A 74 2.49 39.30 -5.43
N PRO A 75 2.58 40.63 -5.22
CA PRO A 75 3.45 41.24 -4.21
C PRO A 75 2.74 41.44 -2.86
N SER A 76 3.53 41.41 -1.79
CA SER A 76 3.16 41.62 -0.37
C SER A 76 2.70 43.06 -0.06
N ALA A 77 1.72 43.24 0.85
CA ALA A 77 1.74 44.25 1.93
C ALA A 77 0.54 44.16 2.90
N LEU A 78 0.72 44.81 4.05
CA LEU A 78 0.05 44.77 5.36
C LEU A 78 -1.30 45.53 5.51
N SER A 79 -2.06 45.11 6.55
CA SER A 79 -2.86 45.91 7.52
C SER A 79 -4.34 46.33 7.30
N SER A 80 -5.09 46.07 8.39
CA SER A 80 -6.23 46.80 9.03
C SER A 80 -7.71 46.61 8.61
N SER A 81 -8.50 46.08 9.57
CA SER A 81 -9.88 46.43 10.07
C SER A 81 -10.90 47.06 9.09
N SER A 82 -12.18 46.67 9.00
CA SER A 82 -13.22 46.60 10.05
C SER A 82 -14.56 46.05 9.50
N SER A 83 -15.38 45.47 10.38
CA SER A 83 -16.86 45.56 10.47
C SER A 83 -17.80 45.15 9.31
N ALA A 84 -18.54 44.07 9.56
CA ALA A 84 -19.99 43.84 9.39
C ALA A 84 -20.76 44.48 8.21
N SER A 85 -21.38 43.63 7.38
CA SER A 85 -22.82 43.65 7.03
C SER A 85 -23.16 42.44 6.14
N SER A 86 -24.18 41.65 6.54
CA SER A 86 -24.97 40.83 5.60
C SER A 86 -26.07 41.71 5.00
N PRO A 87 -26.49 41.53 3.73
CA PRO A 87 -27.57 40.58 3.48
C PRO A 87 -27.57 39.89 2.09
N GLY A 88 -28.23 38.72 2.04
CA GLY A 88 -29.11 38.30 0.94
C GLY A 88 -28.49 37.91 -0.41
N ILE A 89 -28.17 36.62 -0.59
CA ILE A 89 -28.02 36.03 -1.93
C ILE A 89 -29.34 35.38 -2.32
N SER A 90 -30.06 36.05 -3.21
CA SER A 90 -31.06 35.44 -4.08
C SER A 90 -30.35 34.56 -5.13
N SER A 91 -30.99 33.44 -5.40
CA SER A 91 -30.61 32.35 -6.29
C SER A 91 -30.07 32.78 -7.65
N ARG A 92 -28.92 32.23 -8.04
CA ARG A 92 -28.66 31.90 -9.45
C ARG A 92 -27.91 30.58 -9.55
N ALA A 93 -28.64 29.58 -10.04
CA ALA A 93 -28.15 28.24 -10.29
C ALA A 93 -27.02 28.27 -11.32
N ILE A 94 -25.88 27.70 -10.97
CA ILE A 94 -24.94 27.11 -11.92
C ILE A 94 -24.94 25.63 -11.58
N HIS A 95 -25.40 24.84 -12.55
CA HIS A 95 -25.60 23.40 -12.47
C HIS A 95 -24.34 22.68 -11.95
N SER A 96 -24.36 22.29 -10.67
CA SER A 96 -23.59 21.15 -10.21
C SER A 96 -24.26 19.90 -10.77
N VAL A 97 -23.50 19.09 -11.49
CA VAL A 97 -23.93 17.71 -11.76
C VAL A 97 -23.98 17.01 -10.40
N ASN A 98 -25.20 16.82 -9.91
CA ASN A 98 -25.54 15.98 -8.75
C ASN A 98 -24.92 14.59 -8.94
N ARG A 99 -23.74 14.34 -8.37
CA ARG A 99 -23.30 12.97 -8.07
C ARG A 99 -24.13 12.51 -6.88
N SER A 100 -25.08 11.61 -7.09
CA SER A 100 -26.02 11.20 -6.05
C SER A 100 -25.27 10.55 -4.88
N SER A 101 -25.70 10.88 -3.66
CA SER A 101 -25.27 10.25 -2.42
C SER A 101 -25.72 8.76 -2.30
N THR A 102 -26.33 8.20 -3.36
CA THR A 102 -26.94 6.86 -3.38
C THR A 102 -26.25 5.91 -4.36
N TRP A 103 -25.13 6.30 -4.97
CA TRP A 103 -24.41 5.46 -5.95
C TRP A 103 -24.06 4.03 -5.46
N PRO A 104 -23.75 3.75 -4.17
CA PRO A 104 -23.48 2.37 -3.74
C PRO A 104 -24.71 1.47 -3.83
N GLU A 105 -25.91 2.08 -3.79
CA GLU A 105 -27.20 1.39 -3.88
C GLU A 105 -27.62 1.18 -5.34
N THR A 106 -27.21 2.07 -6.24
CA THR A 106 -27.53 2.02 -7.67
C THR A 106 -26.40 1.46 -8.54
N PHE A 107 -25.34 0.92 -7.93
CA PHE A 107 -24.21 0.35 -8.67
C PHE A 107 -24.62 -0.94 -9.39
N GLU A 108 -24.44 -0.96 -10.71
CA GLU A 108 -24.69 -2.12 -11.56
C GLU A 108 -23.38 -2.86 -11.89
N VAL A 109 -23.41 -4.18 -11.79
CA VAL A 109 -22.25 -5.03 -12.10
C VAL A 109 -22.04 -5.10 -13.62
N PRO A 110 -20.85 -4.78 -14.14
CA PRO A 110 -20.56 -4.76 -15.59
C PRO A 110 -20.40 -6.19 -16.14
N ARG A 111 -21.50 -6.91 -16.34
CA ARG A 111 -21.50 -8.34 -16.73
C ARG A 111 -20.77 -8.57 -18.06
N ASP A 112 -21.02 -7.72 -19.04
CA ASP A 112 -20.45 -7.84 -20.40
C ASP A 112 -18.93 -7.66 -20.43
N LYS A 113 -18.34 -7.09 -19.36
CA LYS A 113 -16.89 -6.91 -19.23
C LYS A 113 -16.20 -8.05 -18.49
N MET A 114 -16.97 -8.96 -17.88
CA MET A 114 -16.39 -10.06 -17.11
C MET A 114 -15.79 -11.12 -18.03
N PRO A 115 -14.65 -11.75 -17.68
CA PRO A 115 -14.09 -12.84 -18.46
C PRO A 115 -15.08 -14.00 -18.64
N GLU A 116 -15.07 -14.66 -19.79
CA GLU A 116 -15.99 -15.77 -20.10
C GLU A 116 -15.91 -16.90 -19.06
N GLU A 117 -14.72 -17.17 -18.51
CA GLU A 117 -14.57 -18.20 -17.49
C GLU A 117 -15.16 -17.78 -16.14
N VAL A 118 -15.18 -16.47 -15.85
CA VAL A 118 -15.90 -15.93 -14.70
C VAL A 118 -17.40 -16.06 -14.94
N GLN A 119 -17.89 -15.67 -16.12
CA GLN A 119 -19.32 -15.80 -16.46
C GLN A 119 -19.79 -17.26 -16.43
N SER A 120 -18.98 -18.18 -16.96
CA SER A 120 -19.25 -19.63 -16.96
C SER A 120 -19.19 -20.22 -15.55
N ALA A 121 -18.21 -19.82 -14.72
CA ALA A 121 -18.17 -20.24 -13.31
C ALA A 121 -19.40 -19.74 -12.55
N ILE A 122 -19.84 -18.50 -12.81
CA ILE A 122 -21.05 -17.92 -12.24
C ILE A 122 -22.30 -18.71 -12.67
N ALA A 123 -22.46 -19.00 -13.96
CA ALA A 123 -23.59 -19.76 -14.50
C ALA A 123 -23.67 -21.18 -13.91
N ASN A 124 -22.51 -21.79 -13.63
CA ASN A 124 -22.41 -23.13 -13.08
C ASN A 124 -22.39 -23.19 -11.54
N ASN A 125 -22.67 -22.08 -10.85
CA ASN A 125 -22.63 -21.98 -9.38
C ASN A 125 -21.28 -22.39 -8.76
N LYS A 126 -20.18 -22.21 -9.51
CA LYS A 126 -18.82 -22.57 -9.10
C LYS A 126 -17.99 -21.34 -8.75
N ARG A 127 -16.91 -21.57 -8.00
CA ARG A 127 -15.89 -20.55 -7.72
C ARG A 127 -15.03 -20.29 -8.94
N PRO A 128 -14.95 -19.03 -9.42
CA PRO A 128 -13.93 -18.68 -10.38
C PRO A 128 -12.56 -19.01 -9.81
N ALA A 129 -11.66 -19.48 -10.68
CA ALA A 129 -10.28 -19.71 -10.33
C ALA A 129 -9.65 -18.42 -9.74
N PRO A 130 -8.65 -18.53 -8.84
CA PRO A 130 -8.12 -17.37 -8.10
C PRO A 130 -7.63 -16.22 -8.98
N ASP A 131 -6.95 -16.52 -10.08
CA ASP A 131 -6.51 -15.59 -11.12
C ASP A 131 -7.69 -14.86 -11.79
N LYS A 132 -8.72 -15.60 -12.19
CA LYS A 132 -9.93 -15.06 -12.82
C LYS A 132 -10.75 -14.21 -11.84
N ARG A 133 -10.78 -14.59 -10.57
CA ARG A 133 -11.38 -13.79 -9.49
C ARG A 133 -10.63 -12.45 -9.32
N ARG A 134 -9.30 -12.43 -9.38
CA ARG A 134 -8.52 -11.17 -9.33
C ARG A 134 -8.90 -10.23 -10.49
N GLN A 135 -9.08 -10.74 -11.70
CA GLN A 135 -9.52 -9.95 -12.85
C GLN A 135 -10.94 -9.37 -12.66
N MET A 136 -11.87 -10.16 -12.12
CA MET A 136 -13.21 -9.69 -11.76
C MET A 136 -13.16 -8.50 -10.78
N ILE A 137 -12.32 -8.58 -9.74
CA ILE A 137 -12.13 -7.48 -8.78
C ILE A 137 -11.57 -6.23 -9.47
N GLN A 138 -10.64 -6.38 -10.40
CA GLN A 138 -10.08 -5.26 -11.15
C GLN A 138 -11.16 -4.52 -11.96
N ILE A 139 -11.96 -5.25 -12.72
CA ILE A 139 -13.06 -4.68 -13.52
C ILE A 139 -14.09 -3.97 -12.62
N LEU A 140 -14.47 -4.60 -11.50
CA LEU A 140 -15.38 -3.98 -10.52
C LEU A 140 -14.81 -2.66 -10.00
N VAL A 141 -13.54 -2.63 -9.61
CA VAL A 141 -12.89 -1.43 -9.08
C VAL A 141 -12.79 -0.33 -10.13
N ASP A 142 -12.48 -0.66 -11.38
CA ASP A 142 -12.40 0.31 -12.46
C ASP A 142 -13.77 0.97 -12.74
N GLU A 143 -14.87 0.23 -12.63
CA GLU A 143 -16.23 0.78 -12.73
C GLU A 143 -16.63 1.60 -11.48
N ILE A 144 -16.33 1.11 -10.26
CA ILE A 144 -16.60 1.83 -9.01
C ILE A 144 -15.95 3.22 -9.04
N ARG A 145 -14.71 3.31 -9.55
CA ARG A 145 -13.94 4.55 -9.59
C ARG A 145 -14.50 5.60 -10.54
N LYS A 146 -15.47 5.26 -11.40
CA LYS A 146 -16.21 6.25 -12.21
C LYS A 146 -17.19 7.05 -11.35
N TYR A 147 -17.76 6.42 -10.34
CA TYR A 147 -18.67 7.04 -9.38
C TYR A 147 -17.90 7.83 -8.32
N GLU A 148 -17.01 7.14 -7.60
CA GLU A 148 -16.22 7.70 -6.51
C GLU A 148 -14.79 7.15 -6.58
N ALA A 149 -13.79 8.03 -6.62
CA ALA A 149 -12.40 7.64 -6.75
C ALA A 149 -11.88 6.94 -5.47
N ASN A 150 -12.39 7.32 -4.29
CA ASN A 150 -11.99 6.76 -3.00
C ASN A 150 -13.19 6.48 -2.07
N PRO A 151 -14.01 5.46 -2.39
CA PRO A 151 -15.18 5.12 -1.58
C PRO A 151 -14.78 4.71 -0.17
N THR A 152 -15.60 5.12 0.80
CA THR A 152 -15.49 4.70 2.20
C THR A 152 -15.75 3.21 2.35
N ARG A 153 -15.30 2.63 3.47
CA ARG A 153 -15.56 1.21 3.77
C ARG A 153 -17.06 0.91 3.83
N ASN A 154 -17.88 1.85 4.30
CA ASN A 154 -19.33 1.69 4.37
C ASN A 154 -19.98 1.65 2.97
N GLU A 155 -19.53 2.51 2.06
CA GLU A 155 -20.00 2.49 0.66
C GLU A 155 -19.60 1.19 -0.05
N CYS A 156 -18.36 0.73 0.12
CA CYS A 156 -17.94 -0.59 -0.40
C CYS A 156 -18.78 -1.72 0.20
N LEU A 157 -19.14 -1.63 1.48
CA LEU A 157 -19.98 -2.63 2.15
C LEU A 157 -21.37 -2.70 1.54
N ILE A 158 -22.04 -1.55 1.37
CA ILE A 158 -23.38 -1.47 0.77
C ILE A 158 -23.37 -2.06 -0.64
N MET A 159 -22.41 -1.66 -1.46
CA MET A 159 -22.26 -2.15 -2.83
C MET A 159 -21.99 -3.66 -2.86
N CYS A 160 -20.99 -4.18 -2.12
CA CYS A 160 -20.69 -5.61 -2.13
C CYS A 160 -21.84 -6.46 -1.58
N ARG A 161 -22.57 -5.94 -0.57
CA ARG A 161 -23.77 -6.58 -0.04
C ARG A 161 -24.86 -6.68 -1.11
N ASN A 162 -25.07 -5.63 -1.90
CA ASN A 162 -26.04 -5.62 -2.99
C ASN A 162 -25.61 -6.57 -4.11
N ILE A 163 -24.32 -6.62 -4.47
CA ILE A 163 -23.78 -7.59 -5.42
C ILE A 163 -24.09 -9.02 -4.97
N VAL A 164 -23.89 -9.35 -3.69
CA VAL A 164 -24.20 -10.69 -3.17
C VAL A 164 -25.71 -10.94 -3.09
N ARG A 165 -26.52 -9.92 -2.77
CA ARG A 165 -27.98 -10.03 -2.64
C ARG A 165 -28.75 -10.12 -3.96
N GLN A 166 -28.24 -9.53 -5.02
CA GLN A 166 -28.84 -9.66 -6.36
C GLN A 166 -28.77 -11.10 -6.90
N TYR A 167 -28.13 -12.02 -6.17
CA TYR A 167 -28.05 -13.45 -6.48
C TYR A 167 -28.33 -14.33 -5.25
N PRO A 168 -29.58 -14.42 -4.77
CA PRO A 168 -29.93 -15.30 -3.68
C PRO A 168 -29.94 -16.75 -4.15
N SER A 169 -29.03 -17.57 -3.61
CA SER A 169 -29.22 -19.01 -3.39
C SER A 169 -30.08 -19.77 -4.42
N SER A 170 -29.54 -19.96 -5.63
CA SER A 170 -29.57 -21.21 -6.42
C SER A 170 -28.96 -21.02 -7.82
N THR A 171 -28.71 -19.77 -8.25
CA THR A 171 -28.10 -19.46 -9.56
C THR A 171 -27.29 -18.14 -9.53
N GLY A 172 -26.29 -18.03 -8.65
CA GLY A 172 -25.34 -16.91 -8.68
C GLY A 172 -24.37 -16.84 -7.48
N PRO A 173 -23.34 -15.98 -7.56
CA PRO A 173 -21.95 -16.38 -7.75
C PRO A 173 -21.26 -16.81 -6.45
N SER A 174 -20.16 -17.54 -6.60
CA SER A 174 -19.14 -17.82 -5.59
C SER A 174 -18.40 -16.58 -5.02
N SER A 175 -19.01 -15.41 -5.08
CA SER A 175 -18.57 -14.20 -4.37
C SER A 175 -18.93 -14.24 -2.89
N ALA A 176 -19.86 -15.12 -2.51
CA ALA A 176 -20.22 -15.35 -1.12
C ALA A 176 -19.15 -16.17 -0.38
N ASP A 177 -18.73 -15.72 0.80
CA ASP A 177 -17.92 -16.50 1.73
C ASP A 177 -18.75 -17.69 2.22
N MET A 178 -18.30 -18.91 1.90
CA MET A 178 -18.97 -20.18 2.20
C MET A 178 -18.00 -21.10 2.93
N THR A 179 -18.50 -21.90 3.86
CA THR A 179 -17.75 -23.00 4.47
C THR A 179 -17.62 -24.17 3.49
N PRO A 180 -16.67 -25.10 3.71
CA PRO A 180 -16.56 -26.32 2.90
C PRO A 180 -17.85 -27.16 2.87
N GLY A 181 -18.71 -27.02 3.89
CA GLY A 181 -20.04 -27.66 3.95
C GLY A 181 -21.17 -26.86 3.30
N GLY A 182 -20.88 -25.82 2.52
CA GLY A 182 -21.87 -25.04 1.77
C GLY A 182 -22.68 -24.03 2.59
N LYS A 183 -22.28 -23.74 3.84
CA LYS A 183 -22.96 -22.76 4.70
C LYS A 183 -22.34 -21.39 4.54
N MET A 184 -23.16 -20.35 4.39
CA MET A 184 -22.70 -18.96 4.25
C MET A 184 -22.00 -18.48 5.53
N ILE A 185 -20.79 -17.94 5.40
CA ILE A 185 -20.00 -17.35 6.48
C ILE A 185 -20.42 -15.89 6.63
N GLY A 186 -21.01 -15.56 7.78
CA GLY A 186 -21.50 -14.21 8.07
C GLY A 186 -22.52 -13.73 7.03
N GLY A 187 -22.27 -12.57 6.43
CA GLY A 187 -23.10 -12.01 5.35
C GLY A 187 -22.66 -12.43 3.93
N GLY A 188 -21.60 -13.22 3.79
CA GLY A 188 -21.06 -13.67 2.51
C GLY A 188 -20.23 -12.64 1.73
N TYR A 189 -20.30 -11.34 2.03
CA TYR A 189 -19.62 -10.30 1.23
C TYR A 189 -18.28 -9.81 1.83
N THR A 190 -17.81 -10.40 2.92
CA THR A 190 -16.65 -9.94 3.70
C THR A 190 -15.34 -9.95 2.90
N SER A 191 -15.02 -11.06 2.22
CA SER A 191 -13.83 -11.16 1.38
C SER A 191 -13.87 -10.20 0.19
N LEU A 192 -15.05 -10.02 -0.41
CA LEU A 192 -15.25 -9.12 -1.54
C LEU A 192 -15.01 -7.66 -1.14
N VAL A 193 -15.52 -7.23 0.02
CA VAL A 193 -15.27 -5.89 0.57
C VAL A 193 -13.78 -5.65 0.79
N SER A 194 -13.06 -6.64 1.36
CA SER A 194 -11.63 -6.52 1.63
C SER A 194 -10.81 -6.38 0.33
N GLN A 195 -11.10 -7.23 -0.66
CA GLN A 195 -10.41 -7.25 -1.95
C GLN A 195 -10.62 -5.94 -2.74
N VAL A 196 -11.87 -5.47 -2.82
CA VAL A 196 -12.22 -4.19 -3.49
C VAL A 196 -11.54 -3.01 -2.79
N LYS A 197 -11.62 -2.93 -1.46
CA LYS A 197 -11.05 -1.79 -0.73
C LYS A 197 -9.52 -1.74 -0.85
N THR A 198 -8.85 -2.88 -0.72
CA THR A 198 -7.39 -2.99 -0.88
C THR A 198 -6.95 -2.54 -2.27
N ARG A 199 -7.67 -2.97 -3.32
CA ARG A 199 -7.35 -2.58 -4.70
C ARG A 199 -7.53 -1.09 -4.95
N ILE A 200 -8.61 -0.47 -4.46
CA ILE A 200 -8.86 0.98 -4.56
C ILE A 200 -7.75 1.78 -3.88
N GLU A 201 -7.35 1.37 -2.68
CA GLU A 201 -6.24 2.01 -1.96
C GLU A 201 -4.92 1.91 -2.71
N ASN A 202 -4.65 0.76 -3.34
CA ASN A 202 -3.46 0.58 -4.18
C ASN A 202 -3.46 1.52 -5.40
N ILE A 203 -4.59 1.68 -6.10
CA ILE A 203 -4.65 2.54 -7.28
C ILE A 203 -4.56 4.04 -6.91
N ASN A 204 -5.21 4.45 -5.82
CA ASN A 204 -5.19 5.85 -5.40
C ASN A 204 -3.80 6.34 -4.95
N ARG A 205 -2.84 5.43 -4.71
CA ARG A 205 -1.45 5.77 -4.44
C ARG A 205 -0.71 6.31 -5.68
N GLU A 206 -1.04 5.86 -6.90
CA GLU A 206 -0.37 6.33 -8.13
C GLU A 206 -0.62 7.82 -8.44
N GLY A 207 -1.81 8.33 -8.12
CA GLY A 207 -2.17 9.74 -8.34
C GLY A 207 -1.39 10.73 -7.46
N THR A 208 -1.00 10.31 -6.26
CA THR A 208 -0.24 11.11 -5.29
C THR A 208 1.22 11.32 -5.72
N LEU A 209 1.76 10.43 -6.56
CA LEU A 209 3.15 10.50 -7.07
C LEU A 209 3.40 11.70 -7.99
N LYS A 210 2.40 12.14 -8.76
CA LYS A 210 2.55 13.31 -9.67
C LYS A 210 2.64 14.63 -8.90
N ARG A 211 2.00 14.74 -7.73
CA ARG A 211 2.02 15.96 -6.89
C ARG A 211 3.30 16.11 -6.07
N HIS A 212 4.05 15.02 -5.83
CA HIS A 212 5.27 15.06 -5.03
C HIS A 212 6.53 15.46 -5.80
N ARG A 213 6.53 15.41 -7.14
CA ARG A 213 7.69 15.82 -7.95
C ARG A 213 7.90 17.34 -7.99
N SER A 214 6.86 18.15 -7.81
CA SER A 214 6.99 19.62 -7.94
C SER A 214 7.45 20.34 -6.68
N THR A 215 7.38 19.71 -5.50
CA THR A 215 7.40 20.46 -4.22
C THR A 215 8.56 20.11 -3.28
N ARG A 216 9.58 19.36 -3.73
CA ARG A 216 10.67 18.87 -2.86
C ARG A 216 12.08 19.28 -3.28
N MET A 217 12.25 20.52 -3.73
CA MET A 217 13.58 21.11 -3.99
C MET A 217 14.17 21.88 -2.80
N SER A 218 13.62 21.77 -1.58
CA SER A 218 14.24 22.41 -0.40
C SER A 218 14.28 21.47 0.81
N GLU A 219 15.53 21.13 1.15
CA GLU A 219 16.16 20.88 2.45
C GLU A 219 15.41 20.17 3.59
N GLN A 220 16.04 19.05 4.00
CA GLN A 220 16.29 18.62 5.38
C GLN A 220 15.22 18.96 6.42
N GLN A 221 14.09 18.25 6.38
CA GLN A 221 13.26 18.03 7.57
C GLN A 221 12.90 16.55 7.70
N GLN A 222 13.04 16.02 8.91
CA GLN A 222 12.77 14.64 9.31
C GLN A 222 11.50 14.10 8.64
N LYS A 223 11.67 12.97 7.93
CA LYS A 223 10.59 12.36 7.14
C LYS A 223 9.45 11.93 8.07
N PRO A 224 8.20 12.40 7.84
CA PRO A 224 7.07 12.05 8.69
C PRO A 224 6.72 10.56 8.53
N THR A 225 6.87 9.81 9.62
CA THR A 225 6.53 8.39 9.78
C THR A 225 5.08 8.15 9.34
N ASP A 226 4.92 7.40 8.27
CA ASP A 226 3.64 7.09 7.63
C ASP A 226 3.66 5.59 7.31
N SER A 227 2.63 4.90 7.81
CA SER A 227 2.41 3.46 7.79
C SER A 227 3.23 2.64 8.80
N TYR A 228 2.59 2.26 9.90
CA TYR A 228 2.90 1.02 10.64
C TYR A 228 4.35 0.85 11.16
N GLY A 229 5.05 1.95 11.43
CA GLY A 229 6.45 1.92 11.92
C GLY A 229 7.50 1.85 10.81
N CYS A 230 7.10 1.85 9.54
CA CYS A 230 8.01 1.97 8.41
C CYS A 230 8.57 3.40 8.34
N THR A 231 9.89 3.52 8.35
CA THR A 231 10.62 4.78 8.19
C THR A 231 10.92 5.08 6.73
N GLN A 232 10.98 4.04 5.88
CA GLN A 232 11.28 4.14 4.45
C GLN A 232 10.26 3.37 3.59
N PHE A 233 8.96 3.62 3.79
CA PHE A 233 7.89 2.89 3.07
C PHE A 233 7.95 3.04 1.54
N GLN A 234 8.26 4.26 1.07
CA GLN A 234 8.46 4.62 -0.34
C GLN A 234 9.73 5.47 -0.45
N PRO A 235 10.91 4.84 -0.50
CA PRO A 235 12.17 5.55 -0.61
C PRO A 235 12.31 6.16 -2.02
N ALA A 236 12.97 7.32 -2.11
CA ALA A 236 13.42 7.83 -3.40
C ALA A 236 14.63 7.01 -3.87
N PRO A 237 14.93 6.99 -5.19
CA PRO A 237 16.22 6.52 -5.68
C PRO A 237 17.38 7.18 -4.93
N PRO A 238 18.48 6.46 -4.67
CA PRO A 238 19.70 7.08 -4.14
C PRO A 238 20.13 8.27 -5.02
N THR A 239 20.70 9.31 -4.41
CA THR A 239 21.00 10.60 -5.09
C THR A 239 21.89 10.44 -6.34
N GLU A 240 22.74 9.41 -6.37
CA GLU A 240 23.66 9.09 -7.45
C GLU A 240 23.04 8.20 -8.54
N GLU A 241 21.84 7.67 -8.32
CA GLU A 241 21.22 6.65 -9.16
C GLU A 241 20.05 7.21 -9.97
N THR A 242 20.06 6.94 -11.28
CA THR A 242 18.91 7.14 -12.15
C THR A 242 18.05 5.88 -12.20
N ASN A 243 16.78 5.99 -12.61
CA ASN A 243 15.91 4.81 -12.80
C ASN A 243 16.54 3.79 -13.76
N GLU A 244 17.18 4.26 -14.83
CA GLU A 244 17.88 3.42 -15.80
C GLU A 244 19.09 2.70 -15.17
N SER A 245 19.80 3.36 -14.24
CA SER A 245 20.87 2.73 -13.47
C SER A 245 20.35 1.63 -12.55
N LEU A 246 19.23 1.87 -11.88
CA LEU A 246 18.59 0.87 -11.03
C LEU A 246 18.10 -0.35 -11.83
N GLU A 247 17.55 -0.15 -13.03
CA GLU A 247 17.15 -1.24 -13.93
C GLU A 247 18.36 -2.06 -14.41
N ARG A 248 19.49 -1.41 -14.72
CA ARG A 248 20.74 -2.13 -15.03
C ARG A 248 21.24 -2.96 -13.84
N LYS A 249 21.13 -2.43 -12.63
CA LYS A 249 21.50 -3.16 -11.38
C LYS A 249 20.55 -4.32 -11.08
N GLN A 250 19.26 -4.18 -11.42
CA GLN A 250 18.31 -5.29 -11.38
C GLN A 250 18.71 -6.41 -12.35
N GLN A 251 19.07 -6.07 -13.59
CA GLN A 251 19.55 -7.06 -14.57
C GLN A 251 20.86 -7.75 -14.09
N GLN A 252 21.75 -7.03 -13.41
CA GLN A 252 22.93 -7.63 -12.79
C GLN A 252 22.56 -8.66 -11.72
N LEU A 253 21.61 -8.36 -10.84
CA LEU A 253 21.10 -9.33 -9.85
C LEU A 253 20.52 -10.57 -10.52
N GLU A 254 19.75 -10.42 -11.60
CA GLU A 254 19.19 -11.54 -12.37
C GLU A 254 20.28 -12.40 -13.04
N ASN A 255 21.32 -11.76 -13.57
CA ASN A 255 22.44 -12.47 -14.19
C ASN A 255 23.25 -13.28 -13.17
N ILE A 256 23.56 -12.70 -12.00
CA ILE A 256 24.24 -13.41 -10.91
C ILE A 256 23.39 -14.60 -10.46
N TYR A 257 22.08 -14.40 -10.29
CA TYR A 257 21.18 -15.47 -9.91
C TYR A 257 21.12 -16.59 -10.96
N ARG A 258 21.14 -16.26 -12.25
CA ARG A 258 21.17 -17.26 -13.33
C ARG A 258 22.45 -18.09 -13.32
N GLN A 259 23.57 -17.52 -12.90
CA GLN A 259 24.88 -18.19 -12.89
C GLN A 259 25.12 -18.99 -11.60
N GLU A 260 24.74 -18.44 -10.46
CA GLU A 260 25.13 -18.93 -9.13
C GLU A 260 23.95 -19.37 -8.27
N GLY A 261 22.71 -19.13 -8.73
CA GLY A 261 21.49 -19.40 -7.97
C GLY A 261 21.42 -18.61 -6.67
N ILE A 262 20.82 -19.23 -5.66
CA ILE A 262 20.65 -18.65 -4.31
C ILE A 262 22.01 -18.43 -3.62
N HIS A 263 23.03 -19.23 -3.93
CA HIS A 263 24.36 -19.13 -3.31
C HIS A 263 25.06 -17.79 -3.60
N GLY A 264 24.76 -17.15 -4.73
CA GLY A 264 25.26 -15.80 -5.03
C GLY A 264 24.78 -14.73 -4.03
N GLY A 265 23.71 -15.00 -3.27
CA GLY A 265 23.10 -14.07 -2.31
C GLY A 265 24.01 -13.65 -1.15
N GLU A 266 25.05 -14.42 -0.86
CA GLU A 266 25.99 -14.09 0.22
C GLU A 266 27.08 -13.09 -0.20
N ARG A 267 27.26 -12.87 -1.50
CA ARG A 267 28.29 -11.97 -2.01
C ARG A 267 28.01 -10.53 -1.58
N ALA A 268 29.09 -9.84 -1.17
CA ALA A 268 29.02 -8.42 -0.79
C ALA A 268 28.42 -7.56 -1.92
N GLU A 269 28.72 -7.90 -3.17
CA GLU A 269 28.15 -7.27 -4.36
C GLU A 269 26.62 -7.41 -4.43
N VAL A 270 26.07 -8.62 -4.25
CA VAL A 270 24.62 -8.85 -4.26
C VAL A 270 23.93 -8.12 -3.13
N ILE A 271 24.51 -8.13 -1.92
CA ILE A 271 23.98 -7.38 -0.78
C ILE A 271 23.95 -5.87 -1.08
N HIS A 272 25.02 -5.35 -1.69
CA HIS A 272 25.08 -3.95 -2.09
C HIS A 272 24.03 -3.62 -3.16
N LEU A 273 23.93 -4.45 -4.21
CA LEU A 273 22.93 -4.30 -5.27
C LEU A 273 21.50 -4.33 -4.72
N MET A 274 21.18 -5.26 -3.81
CA MET A 274 19.89 -5.35 -3.15
C MET A 274 19.56 -4.10 -2.33
N LYS A 275 20.54 -3.51 -1.64
CA LYS A 275 20.34 -2.24 -0.90
C LYS A 275 20.14 -1.06 -1.85
N THR A 276 20.96 -0.95 -2.90
CA THR A 276 20.90 0.16 -3.86
C THR A 276 19.61 0.15 -4.68
N THR A 277 19.12 -1.04 -5.04
CA THR A 277 17.87 -1.23 -5.78
C THR A 277 16.63 -1.26 -4.89
N PHE A 278 16.75 -1.02 -3.57
CA PHE A 278 15.64 -1.06 -2.61
C PHE A 278 14.42 -0.22 -3.06
N SER A 279 14.65 0.97 -3.60
CA SER A 279 13.57 1.82 -4.11
C SER A 279 12.82 1.23 -5.29
N LEU A 280 13.53 0.58 -6.22
CA LEU A 280 12.93 -0.12 -7.35
C LEU A 280 12.19 -1.38 -6.89
N GLN A 281 12.78 -2.16 -5.98
CA GLN A 281 12.14 -3.31 -5.33
C GLN A 281 10.80 -2.91 -4.70
N ARG A 282 10.75 -1.83 -3.92
CA ARG A 282 9.50 -1.33 -3.31
C ARG A 282 8.44 -0.98 -4.34
N ASN A 283 8.84 -0.41 -5.47
CA ASN A 283 7.90 -0.04 -6.54
C ASN A 283 7.35 -1.27 -7.28
N GLN A 284 8.15 -2.33 -7.42
CA GLN A 284 7.82 -3.52 -8.21
C GLN A 284 7.50 -4.77 -7.36
N ILE A 285 7.44 -4.64 -6.02
CA ILE A 285 7.42 -5.76 -5.06
C ILE A 285 6.29 -6.78 -5.30
N ASN A 286 5.18 -6.34 -5.91
CA ASN A 286 3.99 -7.15 -6.23
C ASN A 286 3.79 -7.37 -7.73
N GLN A 287 4.75 -6.97 -8.57
CA GLN A 287 4.67 -7.02 -10.03
C GLN A 287 5.64 -8.05 -10.61
N THR A 288 6.86 -8.13 -10.08
CA THR A 288 7.91 -9.01 -10.59
C THR A 288 8.63 -9.71 -9.45
N PRO A 289 8.97 -11.01 -9.60
CA PRO A 289 9.76 -11.70 -8.59
C PRO A 289 11.18 -11.12 -8.55
N TRP A 290 11.68 -10.88 -7.34
CA TRP A 290 13.05 -10.40 -7.12
C TRP A 290 13.95 -11.55 -6.66
N PRO A 291 15.03 -11.89 -7.39
CA PRO A 291 15.72 -13.17 -7.23
C PRO A 291 16.20 -13.46 -5.80
N TYR A 292 16.76 -12.45 -5.12
CA TYR A 292 17.32 -12.60 -3.78
C TYR A 292 16.41 -12.06 -2.66
N LEU A 293 15.29 -11.42 -3.00
CA LEU A 293 14.39 -10.82 -2.02
C LEU A 293 13.79 -11.87 -1.09
N PHE A 294 13.44 -13.04 -1.63
CA PHE A 294 12.76 -14.12 -0.92
C PHE A 294 13.72 -15.11 -0.25
N THR A 295 14.99 -14.73 -0.12
CA THR A 295 15.94 -15.39 0.80
C THR A 295 15.77 -14.82 2.20
N GLN A 296 16.10 -15.59 3.23
CA GLN A 296 15.98 -15.12 4.62
C GLN A 296 16.74 -13.80 4.85
N LYS A 297 17.99 -13.73 4.37
CA LYS A 297 18.82 -12.52 4.43
C LYS A 297 18.20 -11.36 3.65
N GLY A 298 17.66 -11.63 2.46
CA GLY A 298 16.96 -10.63 1.65
C GLY A 298 15.75 -10.03 2.36
N ILE A 299 14.90 -10.88 2.95
CA ILE A 299 13.72 -10.47 3.71
C ILE A 299 14.12 -9.62 4.92
N TYR A 300 15.11 -10.05 5.71
CA TYR A 300 15.58 -9.31 6.88
C TYR A 300 16.18 -7.96 6.50
N CYS A 301 17.09 -7.91 5.52
CA CYS A 301 17.67 -6.66 5.06
C CYS A 301 16.61 -5.70 4.52
N HIS A 302 15.63 -6.21 3.76
CA HIS A 302 14.55 -5.38 3.23
C HIS A 302 13.65 -4.84 4.35
N PHE A 303 13.33 -5.66 5.34
CA PHE A 303 12.59 -5.24 6.53
C PHE A 303 13.34 -4.18 7.34
N GLU A 304 14.65 -4.37 7.54
CA GLU A 304 15.50 -3.43 8.28
C GLU A 304 15.59 -2.09 7.55
N LEU A 305 15.75 -2.07 6.22
CA LEU A 305 15.67 -0.83 5.44
C LEU A 305 14.31 -0.15 5.58
N LEU A 306 13.23 -0.94 5.60
CA LEU A 306 11.86 -0.44 5.66
C LEU A 306 11.51 0.18 7.02
N THR A 307 11.98 -0.41 8.12
CA THR A 307 11.56 -0.09 9.50
C THR A 307 12.66 0.54 10.35
N GLY A 308 13.93 0.34 9.99
CA GLY A 308 15.10 0.65 10.82
C GLY A 308 15.31 -0.34 11.97
N VAL A 309 14.65 -1.50 11.95
CA VAL A 309 14.73 -2.52 13.01
C VAL A 309 15.33 -3.80 12.45
N ASN A 310 16.35 -4.32 13.10
CA ASN A 310 16.83 -5.69 12.87
C ASN A 310 15.83 -6.66 13.55
N VAL A 311 14.95 -7.26 12.74
CA VAL A 311 13.82 -8.06 13.24
C VAL A 311 14.25 -9.25 14.09
N LEU A 312 15.28 -9.98 13.66
CA LEU A 312 15.74 -11.19 14.35
C LEU A 312 16.32 -10.82 15.71
N HIS A 313 17.27 -9.87 15.72
CA HIS A 313 17.90 -9.42 16.96
C HIS A 313 16.87 -8.84 17.95
N ALA A 314 15.90 -8.05 17.47
CA ALA A 314 14.86 -7.50 18.33
C ALA A 314 14.01 -8.59 18.99
N MET A 315 13.57 -9.59 18.21
CA MET A 315 12.80 -10.72 18.74
C MET A 315 13.60 -11.54 19.74
N GLU A 316 14.83 -11.93 19.40
CA GLU A 316 15.71 -12.72 20.26
C GLU A 316 15.97 -12.03 21.59
N GLN A 317 16.34 -10.75 21.54
CA GLN A 317 16.59 -9.95 22.74
C GLN A 317 15.33 -9.87 23.62
N CYS A 318 14.16 -9.59 23.04
CA CYS A 318 12.93 -9.48 23.82
C CYS A 318 12.52 -10.82 24.44
N ILE A 319 12.60 -11.91 23.67
CA ILE A 319 12.28 -13.26 24.18
C ILE A 319 13.24 -13.66 25.30
N GLN A 320 14.52 -13.31 25.19
CA GLN A 320 15.51 -13.56 26.23
C GLN A 320 15.21 -12.75 27.51
N GLU A 321 14.85 -11.48 27.39
CA GLU A 321 14.64 -10.58 28.52
C GLU A 321 13.30 -10.83 29.25
N CYS A 322 12.20 -11.05 28.51
CA CYS A 322 10.85 -11.10 29.09
C CYS A 322 10.04 -12.35 28.74
N GLY A 323 10.56 -13.24 27.89
CA GLY A 323 9.83 -14.42 27.41
C GLY A 323 9.38 -15.35 28.53
N GLN A 324 10.23 -15.64 29.51
CA GLN A 324 9.86 -16.51 30.65
C GLN A 324 8.75 -15.91 31.52
N GLY A 325 8.76 -14.58 31.72
CA GLY A 325 7.73 -13.87 32.47
C GLY A 325 6.38 -13.90 31.76
N ILE A 326 6.39 -13.69 30.44
CA ILE A 326 5.20 -13.81 29.59
C ILE A 326 4.66 -15.24 29.61
N GLU A 327 5.52 -16.25 29.45
CA GLU A 327 5.13 -17.66 29.49
C GLU A 327 4.47 -18.01 30.83
N THR A 328 5.10 -17.64 31.94
CA THR A 328 4.59 -17.89 33.30
C THR A 328 3.20 -17.28 33.47
N TYR A 329 3.03 -16.00 33.09
CA TYR A 329 1.74 -15.34 33.18
C TYR A 329 0.67 -16.03 32.34
N LEU A 330 0.96 -16.34 31.07
CA LEU A 330 0.01 -16.98 30.16
C LEU A 330 -0.42 -18.36 30.66
N ARG A 331 0.51 -19.15 31.23
CA ARG A 331 0.21 -20.45 31.86
C ARG A 331 -0.79 -20.32 33.02
N THR A 332 -0.71 -19.27 33.83
CA THR A 332 -1.70 -19.06 34.91
C THR A 332 -3.12 -18.75 34.43
N LYS A 333 -3.27 -18.28 33.19
CA LYS A 333 -4.57 -17.85 32.62
C LYS A 333 -5.18 -18.89 31.71
N ALA A 334 -4.40 -19.78 31.12
CA ALA A 334 -4.87 -20.81 30.23
C ALA A 334 -5.44 -22.01 31.01
N LYS A 335 -6.72 -21.92 31.40
CA LYS A 335 -7.41 -22.91 32.26
C LYS A 335 -7.47 -24.36 31.71
N ASN A 336 -7.14 -24.60 30.42
CA ASN A 336 -7.26 -25.93 29.76
C ASN A 336 -5.96 -26.41 29.05
N MET A 337 -4.79 -25.81 29.27
CA MET A 337 -3.61 -25.99 28.40
C MET A 337 -2.50 -26.92 28.93
N VAL A 338 -2.90 -28.06 29.48
CA VAL A 338 -1.96 -29.06 30.02
C VAL A 338 -1.30 -29.90 28.90
N ALA A 339 -1.91 -30.02 27.71
CA ALA A 339 -1.46 -30.99 26.70
C ALA A 339 -0.36 -30.50 25.73
N LEU A 340 -0.29 -29.21 25.38
CA LEU A 340 0.68 -28.69 24.39
C LEU A 340 1.99 -28.18 25.02
N SER A 341 2.02 -28.02 26.34
CA SER A 341 2.99 -27.14 27.02
C SER A 341 3.89 -27.86 28.05
N GLN A 342 3.84 -29.20 28.13
CA GLN A 342 4.64 -29.98 29.07
C GLN A 342 5.98 -30.48 28.52
N ASN A 343 6.24 -30.34 27.22
CA ASN A 343 7.56 -30.65 26.67
C ASN A 343 8.52 -29.47 26.92
N GLU A 344 9.37 -29.60 27.93
CA GLU A 344 10.46 -28.66 28.20
C GLU A 344 11.45 -28.56 27.03
N ASP A 345 11.49 -29.60 26.17
CA ASP A 345 12.34 -29.70 24.97
C ASP A 345 11.92 -28.76 23.82
N VAL A 346 10.77 -28.09 23.92
CA VAL A 346 10.29 -27.17 22.87
C VAL A 346 10.90 -25.78 23.05
N GLU A 347 11.38 -25.18 21.95
CA GLU A 347 11.89 -23.80 21.95
C GLU A 347 10.89 -22.82 22.60
N LEU A 348 11.38 -21.93 23.46
CA LEU A 348 10.56 -20.98 24.22
C LEU A 348 9.68 -20.11 23.30
N SER A 349 10.21 -19.69 22.16
CA SER A 349 9.51 -18.88 21.16
C SER A 349 8.27 -19.60 20.59
N LEU A 350 8.36 -20.89 20.29
CA LEU A 350 7.23 -21.70 19.82
C LEU A 350 6.16 -21.83 20.92
N ARG A 351 6.57 -22.12 22.15
CA ARG A 351 5.65 -22.17 23.30
C ARG A 351 4.92 -20.85 23.52
N LEU A 352 5.64 -19.73 23.44
CA LEU A 352 5.05 -18.40 23.56
C LEU A 352 3.99 -18.14 22.49
N ILE A 353 4.26 -18.47 21.23
CA ILE A 353 3.26 -18.32 20.16
C ILE A 353 2.05 -19.21 20.39
N GLN A 354 2.22 -20.48 20.76
CA GLN A 354 1.10 -21.39 21.07
C GLN A 354 0.24 -20.87 22.23
N LEU A 355 0.88 -20.36 23.30
CA LEU A 355 0.18 -19.79 24.44
C LEU A 355 -0.55 -18.49 24.09
N LEU A 356 0.05 -17.62 23.27
CA LEU A 356 -0.58 -16.38 22.80
C LEU A 356 -1.80 -16.66 21.94
N MET A 357 -1.68 -17.56 20.96
CA MET A 357 -2.77 -17.98 20.09
C MET A 357 -3.92 -18.54 20.94
N THR A 358 -3.61 -19.38 21.94
CA THR A 358 -4.63 -19.90 22.85
C THR A 358 -5.25 -18.81 23.72
N TYR A 359 -4.44 -17.91 24.27
CA TYR A 359 -4.93 -16.83 25.14
C TYR A 359 -5.89 -15.89 24.41
N PHE A 360 -5.67 -15.66 23.12
CA PHE A 360 -6.51 -14.80 22.29
C PHE A 360 -7.70 -15.51 21.63
N ASP A 361 -7.87 -16.82 21.88
CA ASP A 361 -8.85 -17.69 21.23
C ASP A 361 -8.67 -17.73 19.69
N GLU A 362 -7.40 -17.78 19.26
CA GLU A 362 -6.96 -17.82 17.87
C GLU A 362 -6.59 -19.26 17.46
N ASN A 363 -6.96 -19.65 16.24
CA ASN A 363 -6.69 -21.00 15.73
C ASN A 363 -5.19 -21.16 15.43
N ILE A 364 -4.51 -22.06 16.15
CA ILE A 364 -3.07 -22.37 15.97
C ILE A 364 -2.73 -22.64 14.50
N GLU A 365 -3.61 -23.35 13.77
CA GLU A 365 -3.43 -23.68 12.35
C GLU A 365 -3.44 -22.46 11.43
N GLY A 366 -3.92 -21.32 11.91
CA GLY A 366 -3.92 -20.04 11.20
C GLY A 366 -2.52 -19.47 11.00
N LEU A 367 -1.57 -19.74 11.91
CA LEU A 367 -0.18 -19.26 11.82
C LEU A 367 0.85 -20.40 11.69
N LEU A 368 0.59 -21.53 12.34
CA LEU A 368 1.50 -22.67 12.43
C LEU A 368 0.87 -23.91 11.81
N ILE A 369 1.54 -24.56 10.87
CA ILE A 369 1.20 -25.93 10.48
C ILE A 369 2.23 -26.87 11.09
N LEU A 370 1.77 -27.73 11.99
CA LEU A 370 2.56 -28.84 12.54
C LEU A 370 2.35 -30.06 11.63
N ALA A 371 3.05 -30.12 10.50
CA ALA A 371 2.98 -31.25 9.57
C ALA A 371 4.37 -31.66 9.08
N ASP A 372 4.54 -32.95 8.79
CA ASP A 372 5.69 -33.46 8.05
C ASP A 372 5.66 -32.93 6.61
N VAL A 373 6.85 -32.55 6.12
CA VAL A 373 7.08 -31.83 4.84
C VAL A 373 6.48 -32.56 3.62
N SER A 374 6.20 -33.87 3.75
CA SER A 374 5.85 -34.78 2.66
C SER A 374 4.42 -34.66 2.11
N TYR A 375 3.48 -33.99 2.80
CA TYR A 375 2.05 -34.06 2.44
C TYR A 375 1.31 -32.72 2.42
N VAL A 376 2.03 -31.62 2.22
CA VAL A 376 1.45 -30.29 2.34
C VAL A 376 0.88 -29.82 0.99
N ASN A 377 -0.20 -30.47 0.52
CA ASN A 377 -1.05 -29.92 -0.55
C ASN A 377 -2.01 -28.90 0.08
N ILE A 378 -1.46 -27.75 0.50
CA ILE A 378 -2.25 -26.65 1.05
C ILE A 378 -3.08 -26.09 -0.11
N MET A 379 -4.37 -26.38 -0.17
CA MET A 379 -5.30 -25.67 -1.05
C MET A 379 -5.78 -24.39 -0.36
N CYS A 380 -4.90 -23.43 -0.11
CA CYS A 380 -5.29 -22.14 0.47
C CYS A 380 -5.42 -21.07 -0.62
N ASN A 381 -6.66 -20.79 -1.03
CA ASN A 381 -7.03 -19.68 -1.93
C ASN A 381 -7.02 -18.30 -1.25
N VAL A 382 -6.17 -18.12 -0.23
CA VAL A 382 -5.96 -16.91 0.58
C VAL A 382 -4.46 -16.82 0.85
N ILE A 383 -3.85 -15.63 0.83
CA ILE A 383 -2.47 -15.41 1.26
C ILE A 383 -2.39 -15.77 2.76
N ILE A 384 -2.14 -17.04 3.06
CA ILE A 384 -1.95 -17.52 4.43
C ILE A 384 -0.47 -17.80 4.56
N LEU A 385 0.19 -16.96 5.34
CA LEU A 385 1.61 -17.11 5.66
C LEU A 385 1.71 -18.09 6.82
N LYS A 386 2.05 -19.34 6.49
CA LYS A 386 2.26 -20.40 7.47
C LYS A 386 3.74 -20.66 7.63
N MET A 387 4.16 -20.78 8.89
CA MET A 387 5.45 -21.36 9.19
C MET A 387 5.31 -22.88 9.21
N LEU A 388 6.04 -23.54 8.33
CA LEU A 388 6.36 -24.95 8.44
C LEU A 388 7.66 -25.03 9.25
N LEU A 389 7.85 -26.08 10.04
CA LEU A 389 9.03 -26.25 10.92
C LEU A 389 10.38 -26.07 10.19
N THR A 390 10.39 -26.18 8.85
CA THR A 390 11.57 -26.08 8.00
C THR A 390 11.47 -25.09 6.83
N SER A 391 10.33 -24.41 6.62
CA SER A 391 10.17 -23.49 5.48
C SER A 391 9.02 -22.50 5.66
N LEU A 392 9.03 -21.42 4.88
CA LEU A 392 7.96 -20.42 4.85
C LEU A 392 7.16 -20.59 3.56
N SER A 393 5.83 -20.39 3.58
CA SER A 393 5.01 -20.48 2.36
C SER A 393 4.01 -19.34 2.24
N ILE A 394 3.86 -18.82 1.03
CA ILE A 394 2.86 -17.82 0.61
C ILE A 394 2.15 -18.32 -0.63
N GLU A 395 0.82 -18.30 -0.65
CA GLU A 395 0.00 -18.72 -1.82
C GLU A 395 0.51 -20.04 -2.46
N ASN A 396 0.74 -21.08 -1.64
CA ASN A 396 1.24 -22.40 -2.08
C ASN A 396 2.65 -22.41 -2.70
N HIS A 397 3.37 -21.31 -2.65
CA HIS A 397 4.77 -21.22 -3.04
C HIS A 397 5.63 -21.23 -1.79
N VAL A 398 6.66 -22.06 -1.78
CA VAL A 398 7.67 -22.03 -0.71
C VAL A 398 8.52 -20.78 -0.93
N ILE A 399 8.58 -19.93 0.09
CA ILE A 399 9.40 -18.73 0.17
C ILE A 399 10.41 -18.98 1.28
N CYS A 400 11.68 -18.68 1.09
CA CYS A 400 12.76 -19.19 1.96
C CYS A 400 12.80 -20.73 2.00
N GLU A 401 13.41 -21.31 0.97
CA GLU A 401 13.82 -22.72 0.98
C GLU A 401 15.03 -22.89 1.92
N GLY A 402 14.94 -23.86 2.84
CA GLY A 402 16.02 -24.23 3.75
C GLY A 402 15.60 -24.28 5.21
N VAL A 403 16.12 -25.29 5.93
CA VAL A 403 15.88 -25.51 7.35
C VAL A 403 16.28 -24.26 8.12
N GLN A 404 15.30 -23.64 8.78
CA GLN A 404 15.53 -22.49 9.64
C GLN A 404 16.36 -22.95 10.86
N PRO A 405 17.39 -22.19 11.28
CA PRO A 405 18.21 -22.57 12.44
C PRO A 405 17.42 -22.72 13.75
N SER A 406 16.32 -21.97 13.88
CA SER A 406 15.42 -22.00 15.05
C SER A 406 14.00 -21.56 14.66
N PHE A 407 13.02 -21.86 15.51
CA PHE A 407 11.66 -21.32 15.35
C PHE A 407 11.66 -19.80 15.34
N THR A 408 12.47 -19.16 16.19
CA THR A 408 12.57 -17.69 16.24
C THR A 408 13.00 -17.11 14.90
N THR A 409 13.94 -17.77 14.21
CA THR A 409 14.35 -17.33 12.86
C THR A 409 13.22 -17.47 11.84
N GLY A 410 12.46 -18.56 11.84
CA GLY A 410 11.29 -18.68 10.99
C GLY A 410 10.21 -17.63 11.30
N LEU A 411 9.94 -17.38 12.59
CA LEU A 411 8.96 -16.39 13.04
C LEU A 411 9.35 -14.97 12.61
N ALA A 412 10.64 -14.62 12.71
CA ALA A 412 11.15 -13.33 12.24
C ALA A 412 10.96 -13.17 10.72
N ALA A 413 11.17 -14.23 9.94
CA ALA A 413 10.97 -14.21 8.49
C ALA A 413 9.48 -14.04 8.14
N VAL A 414 8.59 -14.81 8.78
CA VAL A 414 7.13 -14.69 8.67
C VAL A 414 6.70 -13.25 8.97
N PHE A 415 7.14 -12.72 10.10
CA PHE A 415 6.79 -11.37 10.52
C PHE A 415 7.28 -10.31 9.52
N ALA A 416 8.52 -10.43 9.06
CA ALA A 416 9.11 -9.50 8.11
C ALA A 416 8.39 -9.48 6.77
N VAL A 417 7.95 -10.64 6.26
CA VAL A 417 7.19 -10.75 5.01
C VAL A 417 5.92 -9.91 5.03
N TYR A 418 5.19 -9.84 6.16
CA TYR A 418 4.00 -8.98 6.25
C TYR A 418 4.32 -7.51 5.92
N TYR A 419 5.50 -7.03 6.28
CA TYR A 419 5.94 -5.67 5.99
C TYR A 419 6.52 -5.55 4.59
N VAL A 420 7.38 -6.49 4.18
CA VAL A 420 8.00 -6.51 2.85
C VAL A 420 6.93 -6.54 1.76
N LEU A 421 5.93 -7.39 1.87
CA LEU A 421 4.86 -7.52 0.89
C LEU A 421 3.66 -6.59 1.16
N ASN A 422 3.72 -5.79 2.23
CA ASN A 422 2.63 -4.89 2.65
C ASN A 422 1.29 -5.65 2.79
N LEU A 423 1.35 -6.79 3.47
CA LEU A 423 0.20 -7.64 3.77
C LEU A 423 -0.48 -7.18 5.06
N GLN A 424 -1.78 -7.45 5.15
CA GLN A 424 -2.50 -7.35 6.41
C GLN A 424 -2.32 -8.67 7.17
N TYR A 425 -2.26 -8.59 8.51
CA TYR A 425 -2.29 -9.79 9.33
C TYR A 425 -3.56 -10.59 9.06
N GLN A 426 -3.41 -11.90 8.94
CA GLN A 426 -4.51 -12.83 8.85
C GLN A 426 -5.39 -12.75 10.10
N GLU A 427 -6.71 -12.87 9.92
CA GLU A 427 -7.69 -12.67 10.98
C GLU A 427 -7.48 -13.69 12.11
N GLU A 428 -7.13 -14.91 11.73
CA GLU A 428 -6.91 -16.08 12.57
C GLU A 428 -5.72 -15.95 13.53
N ALA A 429 -4.82 -14.99 13.32
CA ALA A 429 -3.64 -14.76 14.15
C ALA A 429 -3.36 -13.26 14.40
N SER A 430 -4.36 -12.41 14.16
CA SER A 430 -4.19 -10.96 14.11
C SER A 430 -3.73 -10.35 15.44
N ARG A 431 -4.25 -10.84 16.57
CA ARG A 431 -3.90 -10.37 17.92
C ARG A 431 -2.54 -10.89 18.35
N THR A 432 -2.24 -12.15 18.05
CA THR A 432 -0.90 -12.71 18.28
C THR A 432 0.16 -11.95 17.50
N LEU A 433 -0.06 -11.69 16.20
CA LEU A 433 0.85 -10.91 15.37
C LEU A 433 0.97 -9.45 15.81
N GLU A 434 -0.12 -8.82 16.28
CA GLU A 434 -0.06 -7.48 16.88
C GLU A 434 0.72 -7.47 18.20
N PHE A 435 0.60 -8.52 19.03
CA PHE A 435 1.42 -8.67 20.24
C PHE A 435 2.90 -8.82 19.88
N VAL A 436 3.25 -9.68 18.91
CA VAL A 436 4.63 -9.84 18.41
C VAL A 436 5.20 -8.52 17.89
N HIS A 437 4.43 -7.80 17.06
CA HIS A 437 4.79 -6.47 16.55
C HIS A 437 5.22 -5.53 17.69
N ARG A 438 4.36 -5.38 18.70
CA ARG A 438 4.53 -4.35 19.74
C ARG A 438 5.49 -4.76 20.85
N CYS A 439 5.44 -6.04 21.25
CA CYS A 439 6.22 -6.58 22.34
C CYS A 439 7.57 -7.08 21.86
N PHE A 440 7.60 -8.05 20.94
CA PHE A 440 8.84 -8.71 20.54
C PHE A 440 9.69 -7.87 19.59
N VAL A 441 9.08 -7.14 18.66
CA VAL A 441 9.83 -6.32 17.68
C VAL A 441 9.97 -4.86 18.13
N GLY A 442 9.11 -4.41 19.05
CA GLY A 442 9.18 -3.06 19.60
C GLY A 442 8.82 -1.95 18.59
N ILE A 443 8.00 -2.28 17.58
CA ILE A 443 7.46 -1.30 16.64
C ILE A 443 6.14 -0.76 17.21
N ASN A 444 5.95 0.56 17.17
CA ASN A 444 4.77 1.25 17.73
C ASN A 444 4.35 0.74 19.14
N PRO A 445 5.26 0.73 20.15
CA PRO A 445 4.93 0.27 21.49
C PRO A 445 3.87 1.16 22.15
N GLU A 446 3.13 0.65 23.14
CA GLU A 446 2.06 1.41 23.82
C GLU A 446 2.59 2.65 24.56
N LYS A 447 3.83 2.59 25.07
CA LYS A 447 4.53 3.65 25.80
C LYS A 447 6.02 3.64 25.44
N GLY A 448 6.72 4.77 25.58
CA GLY A 448 8.17 4.91 25.32
C GLY A 448 8.52 6.01 24.32
N THR A 449 9.81 6.30 24.12
CA THR A 449 10.29 7.34 23.18
C THR A 449 9.84 7.13 21.74
N LYS A 450 9.57 5.87 21.36
CA LYS A 450 9.00 5.48 20.04
C LYS A 450 7.48 5.64 19.95
N ALA A 451 6.77 5.84 21.07
CA ALA A 451 5.33 6.06 21.16
C ALA A 451 4.95 7.56 21.12
N TYR A 452 5.72 8.37 20.39
CA TYR A 452 5.66 9.84 20.43
C TYR A 452 4.23 10.39 20.27
N GLN A 453 3.70 10.98 21.35
CA GLN A 453 2.42 11.71 21.40
C GLN A 453 2.63 13.16 20.96
N GLY A 454 2.91 13.36 19.67
CA GLY A 454 3.09 14.68 19.08
C GLY A 454 1.89 15.18 18.30
N LYS A 455 1.74 16.51 18.22
CA LYS A 455 0.94 17.13 17.16
C LYS A 455 1.72 17.02 15.86
N VAL A 456 1.16 16.37 14.85
CA VAL A 456 1.76 16.20 13.52
C VAL A 456 0.92 16.99 12.52
N VAL A 457 1.57 17.64 11.55
CA VAL A 457 0.87 18.32 10.46
C VAL A 457 0.17 17.27 9.59
N SER A 458 -1.16 17.32 9.55
CA SER A 458 -1.96 16.40 8.74
C SER A 458 -1.65 16.60 7.26
N LYS A 459 -1.18 15.54 6.61
CA LYS A 459 -0.92 15.52 5.16
C LYS A 459 -2.19 15.77 4.32
N LYS A 460 -3.38 15.58 4.91
CA LYS A 460 -4.69 15.75 4.25
C LYS A 460 -5.25 17.17 4.40
N THR A 461 -4.93 17.85 5.48
CA THR A 461 -5.58 19.14 5.84
C THR A 461 -4.61 20.28 6.10
N GLY A 462 -3.29 20.02 6.16
CA GLY A 462 -2.27 21.02 6.48
C GLY A 462 -2.31 21.55 7.92
N LYS A 463 -3.26 21.10 8.73
CA LYS A 463 -3.43 21.55 10.13
C LYS A 463 -2.57 20.71 11.06
N LEU A 464 -2.12 21.31 12.17
CA LEU A 464 -1.56 20.57 13.30
C LEU A 464 -2.67 19.69 13.89
N VAL A 465 -2.53 18.36 13.81
CA VAL A 465 -3.50 17.41 14.38
C VAL A 465 -2.76 16.54 15.38
N GLN A 466 -3.38 16.23 16.51
CA GLN A 466 -2.85 15.19 17.39
C GLN A 466 -2.76 13.87 16.60
N LYS A 467 -1.59 13.24 16.60
CA LYS A 467 -1.43 11.91 16.01
C LYS A 467 -2.39 10.97 16.75
N LYS A 468 -3.46 10.54 16.09
CA LYS A 468 -4.32 9.47 16.62
C LYS A 468 -3.41 8.27 16.88
N VAL A 469 -3.31 7.87 18.15
CA VAL A 469 -2.66 6.63 18.54
C VAL A 469 -3.25 5.54 17.65
N ALA A 470 -2.41 4.77 16.96
CA ALA A 470 -2.88 3.58 16.26
C ALA A 470 -3.60 2.75 17.31
N THR A 471 -4.93 2.66 17.22
CA THR A 471 -5.78 2.03 18.22
C THR A 471 -5.32 0.59 18.42
N VAL A 472 -4.57 0.36 19.48
CA VAL A 472 -4.13 -0.98 19.89
C VAL A 472 -5.37 -1.79 20.16
N ASN A 473 -5.39 -3.04 19.71
CA ASN A 473 -6.44 -3.95 20.13
C ASN A 473 -6.50 -4.00 21.67
N SER A 474 -7.69 -3.80 22.25
CA SER A 474 -7.87 -3.71 23.70
C SER A 474 -7.38 -4.95 24.45
N HIS A 475 -7.49 -6.14 23.84
CA HIS A 475 -7.01 -7.39 24.43
C HIS A 475 -5.48 -7.45 24.42
N VAL A 476 -4.84 -7.03 23.32
CA VAL A 476 -3.38 -6.95 23.20
C VAL A 476 -2.81 -5.93 24.19
N ALA A 477 -3.42 -4.75 24.26
CA ALA A 477 -3.09 -3.70 25.23
C ALA A 477 -3.15 -4.21 26.68
N THR A 478 -4.22 -4.95 27.00
CA THR A 478 -4.41 -5.53 28.33
C THR A 478 -3.36 -6.58 28.65
N LEU A 479 -3.00 -7.43 27.68
CA LEU A 479 -1.99 -8.45 27.88
C LEU A 479 -0.61 -7.82 28.11
N ILE A 480 -0.20 -6.88 27.26
CA ILE A 480 1.08 -6.15 27.37
C ILE A 480 1.25 -5.55 28.77
N LYS A 481 0.21 -4.90 29.29
CA LYS A 481 0.25 -4.31 30.65
C LYS A 481 0.48 -5.35 31.73
N LYS A 482 -0.21 -6.48 31.63
CA LYS A 482 -0.18 -7.54 32.65
C LYS A 482 1.09 -8.38 32.60
N THR A 483 1.72 -8.55 31.44
CA THR A 483 2.93 -9.36 31.29
C THR A 483 4.22 -8.60 31.52
N LEU A 484 4.25 -7.30 31.25
CA LEU A 484 5.46 -6.47 31.38
C LEU A 484 5.44 -5.56 32.63
N GLY A 485 4.50 -5.76 33.55
CA GLY A 485 4.43 -5.01 34.81
C GLY A 485 4.23 -3.51 34.61
N LEU A 486 3.21 -3.11 33.85
CA LEU A 486 2.83 -1.71 33.62
C LEU A 486 1.50 -1.31 34.25
#